data_AF-A0A0U3A9T5-F1
#
_entry.id   AF-A0A0U3A9T5-F1
#
_cell.length_a   1.000
_cell.length_b   1.000
_cell.length_c   1.000
_cell.angle_alpha   90.00
_cell.angle_beta   90.00
_cell.angle_gamma   90.00
#
_symmetry.space_group_name_H-M   'P 1'
#
loop_
_entity.id
_entity.type
_entity.pdbx_description
1 polymer ?
#
loop_
_entity_poly.entity_id
_entity_poly.type
_entity_poly.pdbx_seq_one_letter_code
_entity_poly.pdbx_strand_id
1 'polypeptide(L)'
;MSIKGTLEFDEIINEKAQTPDIFLFSESIDSIYNESFIEEELKIMSFEHAVKEGELERKCFIDSIKRYQKNTGLVDSVQTGICKIKGITVAIAVMEPQFIRGSMGVVVGEKISNLIVYADRYNLPLLTFSGSGGARVQEGIYALLQMSKICLHLRDCRIKNSRFLHISFIATPTTGGVLASFTMLGDIILSEPDVYVGFAGKELIEEIIKVEVDPYIQSSENFYDKGLVDLILPRIYQREVIHSILLLHS
;
A
#
# COMPACT_ATOMS: atom_id res chain seq x y z
N MET A 1 -9.97 -25.81 -4.61
CA MET A 1 -9.49 -25.76 -3.21
C MET A 1 -10.16 -24.55 -2.57
N SER A 2 -11.09 -24.76 -1.64
CA SER A 2 -11.83 -23.65 -1.03
C SER A 2 -10.90 -22.92 -0.07
N ILE A 3 -10.54 -21.68 -0.39
CA ILE A 3 -9.81 -20.76 0.50
C ILE A 3 -10.65 -20.62 1.78
N LYS A 4 -10.10 -21.02 2.94
CA LYS A 4 -10.85 -21.11 4.20
C LYS A 4 -10.75 -19.77 4.92
N GLY A 5 -11.84 -19.02 4.97
CA GLY A 5 -11.91 -17.75 5.68
C GLY A 5 -11.54 -16.58 4.78
N THR A 6 -12.53 -15.98 4.12
CA THR A 6 -12.40 -14.74 3.35
C THR A 6 -13.37 -13.71 3.91
N LEU A 7 -12.90 -12.48 4.22
CA LEU A 7 -13.73 -11.39 4.71
C LEU A 7 -14.53 -10.74 3.57
N GLU A 8 -15.65 -10.12 3.92
CA GLU A 8 -16.36 -9.23 3.00
C GLU A 8 -15.73 -7.84 2.98
N PHE A 9 -15.76 -7.19 1.81
CA PHE A 9 -15.13 -5.88 1.60
C PHE A 9 -15.71 -4.73 2.44
N ASP A 10 -17.00 -4.76 2.81
CA ASP A 10 -17.57 -3.73 3.72
C ASP A 10 -17.01 -3.87 5.13
N GLU A 11 -16.67 -5.10 5.53
CA GLU A 11 -15.93 -5.35 6.76
C GLU A 11 -14.45 -4.96 6.60
N ILE A 12 -14.05 -4.32 5.50
CA ILE A 12 -12.71 -3.73 5.33
C ILE A 12 -12.81 -2.20 5.28
N ILE A 13 -13.87 -1.65 4.68
CA ILE A 13 -14.06 -0.20 4.55
C ILE A 13 -15.14 0.31 5.50
N ASN A 14 -14.80 0.59 6.76
CA ASN A 14 -15.73 1.20 7.70
C ASN A 14 -15.87 2.71 7.44
N GLU A 15 -17.07 3.27 7.57
CA GLU A 15 -17.40 4.67 7.24
C GLU A 15 -16.74 5.72 8.18
N LYS A 16 -16.15 5.32 9.31
CA LYS A 16 -15.64 6.23 10.35
C LYS A 16 -14.14 6.47 10.35
N ALA A 17 -13.37 5.81 9.48
CA ALA A 17 -11.91 5.85 9.51
C ALA A 17 -11.31 6.53 8.27
N GLN A 18 -10.18 7.23 8.48
CA GLN A 18 -9.42 7.94 7.44
C GLN A 18 -8.76 6.98 6.42
N THR A 19 -8.66 5.71 6.79
CA THR A 19 -8.33 4.54 5.98
C THR A 19 -9.45 3.52 6.14
N PRO A 20 -9.59 2.51 5.25
CA PRO A 20 -10.37 1.32 5.62
C PRO A 20 -9.94 0.89 7.02
N ASP A 21 -10.87 0.82 7.98
CA ASP A 21 -10.54 0.47 9.37
C ASP A 21 -9.59 -0.74 9.39
N ILE A 22 -8.71 -0.81 10.37
CA ILE A 22 -7.79 -1.94 10.51
C ILE A 22 -8.64 -3.21 10.72
N PHE A 23 -8.84 -4.00 9.67
CA PHE A 23 -9.67 -5.18 9.74
C PHE A 23 -8.84 -6.46 9.71
N LEU A 24 -9.33 -7.41 10.49
CA LEU A 24 -8.77 -8.74 10.71
C LEU A 24 -9.01 -9.61 9.47
N PHE A 25 -8.14 -9.49 8.45
CA PHE A 25 -8.11 -10.44 7.33
C PHE A 25 -8.30 -11.86 7.86
N SER A 26 -9.34 -12.53 7.35
CA SER A 26 -9.69 -13.88 7.75
C SER A 26 -8.62 -14.90 7.34
N GLU A 27 -7.84 -14.59 6.30
CA GLU A 27 -6.51 -15.15 6.02
C GLU A 27 -5.57 -13.99 5.62
N SER A 28 -4.64 -13.65 6.51
CA SER A 28 -3.51 -12.79 6.17
C SER A 28 -2.57 -13.57 5.25
N ILE A 29 -1.97 -12.92 4.25
CA ILE A 29 -0.88 -13.56 3.48
C ILE A 29 0.26 -14.02 4.39
N ASP A 30 0.45 -13.35 5.52
CA ASP A 30 1.45 -13.73 6.54
C ASP A 30 1.18 -15.15 7.10
N SER A 31 -0.10 -15.56 7.20
CA SER A 31 -0.49 -16.92 7.61
C SER A 31 -0.26 -17.98 6.53
N ILE A 32 -0.22 -17.57 5.26
CA ILE A 32 0.02 -18.44 4.10
C ILE A 32 1.53 -18.65 3.87
N TYR A 33 2.35 -17.65 4.21
CA TYR A 33 3.81 -17.65 4.01
C TYR A 33 4.65 -17.91 5.27
N ASN A 34 4.04 -18.38 6.38
CA ASN A 34 4.66 -18.65 7.69
C ASN A 34 5.23 -17.39 8.38
N GLU A 35 4.82 -17.14 9.63
CA GLU A 35 5.34 -16.06 10.50
C GLU A 35 6.86 -16.11 10.71
N SER A 36 7.50 -17.27 10.47
CA SER A 36 8.96 -17.42 10.56
C SER A 36 9.74 -16.56 9.57
N PHE A 37 9.10 -16.10 8.48
CA PHE A 37 9.75 -15.29 7.45
C PHE A 37 9.93 -13.83 7.89
N ILE A 38 8.95 -13.26 8.60
CA ILE A 38 8.99 -11.89 9.11
C ILE A 38 10.01 -11.77 10.25
N GLU A 39 10.10 -12.78 11.14
CA GLU A 39 11.13 -12.80 12.18
C GLU A 39 12.54 -13.00 11.63
N GLU A 40 12.72 -13.80 10.57
CA GLU A 40 14.01 -13.97 9.89
C GLU A 40 14.41 -12.72 9.10
N GLU A 41 13.50 -12.01 8.43
CA GLU A 41 13.82 -10.74 7.76
C GLU A 41 14.02 -9.58 8.74
N LEU A 42 13.24 -9.48 9.82
CA LEU A 42 13.54 -8.57 10.93
C LEU A 42 14.91 -8.89 11.55
N LYS A 43 15.31 -10.18 11.57
CA LYS A 43 16.67 -10.60 11.94
C LYS A 43 17.73 -10.25 10.90
N ILE A 44 17.44 -10.37 9.60
CA ILE A 44 18.34 -9.97 8.51
C ILE A 44 18.51 -8.44 8.52
N MET A 45 17.46 -7.67 8.78
CA MET A 45 17.52 -6.23 9.02
C MET A 45 18.26 -5.89 10.32
N SER A 46 18.26 -6.79 11.31
CA SER A 46 19.05 -6.65 12.53
C SER A 46 20.55 -6.99 12.35
N PHE A 47 20.94 -7.65 11.26
CA PHE A 47 22.33 -8.04 11.01
C PHE A 47 22.84 -7.53 9.64
N GLU A 48 23.74 -6.55 9.77
CA GLU A 48 24.88 -6.29 8.87
C GLU A 48 24.60 -5.53 7.55
N HIS A 49 24.79 -4.20 7.63
CA HIS A 49 25.35 -3.31 6.57
C HIS A 49 24.51 -2.13 6.06
N ALA A 50 23.84 -1.38 6.93
CA ALA A 50 23.57 0.03 6.65
C ALA A 50 23.86 0.93 7.86
N VAL A 51 24.84 1.81 7.66
CA VAL A 51 25.28 2.93 8.50
C VAL A 51 25.98 2.54 9.82
N LYS A 52 27.24 2.97 9.91
CA LYS A 52 28.15 2.89 11.06
C LYS A 52 27.76 3.86 12.19
N GLU A 53 26.53 4.36 12.19
CA GLU A 53 26.03 5.38 13.13
C GLU A 53 25.06 4.75 14.13
N GLY A 54 25.34 5.03 15.40
CA GLY A 54 24.41 4.98 16.53
C GLY A 54 23.68 3.67 16.82
N GLU A 55 24.28 2.78 17.63
CA GLU A 55 23.50 1.72 18.32
C GLU A 55 22.28 2.29 19.07
N LEU A 56 22.39 3.53 19.55
CA LEU A 56 21.30 4.26 20.22
C LEU A 56 20.15 4.59 19.26
N GLU A 57 20.45 5.07 18.04
CA GLU A 57 19.44 5.44 17.04
C GLU A 57 18.66 4.21 16.57
N ARG A 58 19.35 3.08 16.38
CA ARG A 58 18.69 1.79 16.07
C ARG A 58 17.77 1.33 17.18
N LYS A 59 18.19 1.42 18.45
CA LYS A 59 17.33 1.08 19.60
C LYS A 59 16.09 1.97 19.63
N CYS A 60 16.25 3.28 19.48
CA CYS A 60 15.14 4.22 19.41
C CYS A 60 14.18 3.89 18.25
N PHE A 61 14.69 3.52 17.08
CA PHE A 61 13.86 3.13 15.95
C PHE A 61 13.09 1.83 16.21
N ILE A 62 13.74 0.78 16.72
CA ILE A 62 13.08 -0.48 17.08
C ILE A 62 12.00 -0.26 18.14
N ASP A 63 12.27 0.56 19.16
CA ASP A 63 11.29 0.89 20.19
C ASP A 63 10.12 1.71 19.62
N SER A 64 10.38 2.58 18.63
CA SER A 64 9.32 3.28 17.90
C SER A 64 8.43 2.31 17.13
N ILE A 65 9.00 1.32 16.43
CA ILE A 65 8.25 0.27 15.73
C ILE A 65 7.33 -0.45 16.72
N LYS A 66 7.87 -0.94 17.85
CA LYS A 66 7.07 -1.63 18.87
C LYS A 66 5.92 -0.78 19.41
N ARG A 67 6.12 0.54 19.54
CA ARG A 67 5.07 1.48 19.94
C ARG A 67 3.97 1.58 18.88
N TYR A 68 4.32 1.71 17.60
CA TYR A 68 3.34 1.73 16.52
C TYR A 68 2.61 0.39 16.38
N GLN A 69 3.31 -0.74 16.52
CA GLN A 69 2.70 -2.08 16.54
C GLN A 69 1.69 -2.20 17.69
N LYS A 70 2.04 -1.74 18.90
CA LYS A 70 1.11 -1.75 20.04
C LYS A 70 -0.11 -0.85 19.82
N ASN A 71 0.06 0.30 19.17
CA ASN A 71 -1.02 1.26 18.96
C ASN A 71 -1.97 0.84 17.85
N THR A 72 -1.44 0.27 16.77
CA THR A 72 -2.20 -0.09 15.56
C THR A 72 -2.63 -1.56 15.55
N GLY A 73 -1.97 -2.42 16.33
CA GLY A 73 -2.15 -3.88 16.24
C GLY A 73 -1.51 -4.50 14.99
N LEU A 74 -0.80 -3.72 14.18
CA LEU A 74 -0.18 -4.19 12.94
C LEU A 74 1.28 -4.58 13.15
N VAL A 75 1.78 -5.48 12.31
CA VAL A 75 3.21 -5.80 12.23
C VAL A 75 3.98 -4.64 11.58
N ASP A 76 3.40 -4.05 10.53
CA ASP A 76 3.94 -2.93 9.77
C ASP A 76 2.79 -2.13 9.12
N SER A 77 3.11 -1.02 8.47
CA SER A 77 2.25 -0.09 7.74
C SER A 77 1.51 -0.62 6.52
N VAL A 78 1.44 -1.95 6.35
CA VAL A 78 0.58 -2.57 5.35
C VAL A 78 -0.03 -3.85 5.88
N GLN A 79 -1.29 -4.05 5.56
CA GLN A 79 -1.96 -5.32 5.69
C GLN A 79 -2.26 -5.89 4.31
N THR A 80 -2.09 -7.19 4.16
CA THR A 80 -2.30 -7.90 2.90
C THR A 80 -3.08 -9.18 3.15
N GLY A 81 -3.96 -9.54 2.22
CA GLY A 81 -4.79 -10.72 2.36
C GLY A 81 -5.74 -10.91 1.19
N ILE A 82 -6.78 -11.71 1.41
CA ILE A 82 -7.81 -12.02 0.42
C ILE A 82 -9.16 -11.57 0.98
N CYS A 83 -9.97 -10.97 0.13
CA CYS A 83 -11.33 -10.56 0.46
C CYS A 83 -12.31 -10.97 -0.65
N LYS A 84 -13.61 -10.83 -0.37
CA LYS A 84 -14.68 -10.94 -1.36
C LYS A 84 -15.35 -9.60 -1.56
N ILE A 85 -15.54 -9.25 -2.83
CA ILE A 85 -16.35 -8.10 -3.25
C ILE A 85 -17.57 -8.66 -3.96
N LYS A 86 -18.70 -8.73 -3.25
CA LYS A 86 -19.96 -9.32 -3.77
C LYS A 86 -19.77 -10.72 -4.37
N GLY A 87 -18.96 -11.55 -3.70
CA GLY A 87 -18.68 -12.93 -4.11
C GLY A 87 -17.48 -13.11 -5.04
N ILE A 88 -16.90 -12.04 -5.60
CA ILE A 88 -15.66 -12.10 -6.38
C ILE A 88 -14.47 -12.09 -5.41
N THR A 89 -13.60 -13.10 -5.48
CA THR A 89 -12.39 -13.18 -4.66
C THR A 89 -11.32 -12.23 -5.20
N VAL A 90 -10.76 -11.38 -4.33
CA VAL A 90 -9.79 -10.33 -4.69
C VAL A 90 -8.61 -10.40 -3.73
N ALA A 91 -7.39 -10.27 -4.27
CA ALA A 91 -6.18 -10.10 -3.47
C ALA A 91 -6.04 -8.61 -3.13
N ILE A 92 -5.88 -8.26 -1.85
CA ILE A 92 -5.96 -6.88 -1.39
C ILE A 92 -4.75 -6.48 -0.51
N ALA A 93 -4.24 -5.27 -0.72
CA ALA A 93 -3.30 -4.58 0.17
C ALA A 93 -3.91 -3.27 0.66
N VAL A 94 -3.82 -3.00 1.95
CA VAL A 94 -4.25 -1.73 2.57
C VAL A 94 -3.10 -1.16 3.39
N MET A 95 -2.62 0.02 3.02
CA MET A 95 -1.60 0.73 3.80
C MET A 95 -2.22 1.46 4.99
N GLU A 96 -1.47 1.58 6.09
CA GLU A 96 -1.90 2.23 7.32
C GLU A 96 -1.03 3.47 7.63
N PRO A 97 -1.50 4.69 7.29
CA PRO A 97 -0.84 5.95 7.57
C PRO A 97 -0.50 6.16 9.06
N GLN A 98 -1.25 5.60 10.00
CA GLN A 98 -0.96 5.74 11.43
C GLN A 98 0.31 4.98 11.86
N PHE A 99 0.76 4.00 11.07
CA PHE A 99 2.00 3.28 11.30
C PHE A 99 3.15 3.99 10.57
N ILE A 100 3.92 4.82 11.29
CA ILE A 100 5.07 5.57 10.74
C ILE A 100 4.70 6.27 9.41
N ARG A 101 3.59 7.01 9.39
CA ARG A 101 3.06 7.72 8.20
C ARG A 101 2.80 6.80 7.01
N GLY A 102 2.53 5.51 7.22
CA GLY A 102 2.36 4.57 6.12
C GLY A 102 3.66 4.30 5.35
N SER A 103 4.82 4.57 5.94
CA SER A 103 6.08 4.58 5.20
C SER A 103 6.48 3.19 4.70
N MET A 104 6.81 3.08 3.42
CA MET A 104 7.20 1.81 2.80
C MET A 104 8.63 1.44 3.19
N GLY A 105 8.77 0.42 4.04
CA GLY A 105 10.01 -0.29 4.35
C GLY A 105 10.07 -1.68 3.72
N VAL A 106 11.08 -2.47 4.09
CA VAL A 106 11.33 -3.85 3.64
C VAL A 106 10.11 -4.74 3.84
N VAL A 107 9.50 -4.70 5.03
CA VAL A 107 8.32 -5.52 5.35
C VAL A 107 7.15 -5.17 4.43
N VAL A 108 6.90 -3.88 4.16
CA VAL A 108 5.86 -3.46 3.21
C VAL A 108 6.16 -3.98 1.81
N GLY A 109 7.40 -3.82 1.36
CA GLY A 109 7.89 -4.32 0.08
C GLY A 109 7.66 -5.82 -0.11
N GLU A 110 8.01 -6.61 0.90
CA GLU A 110 7.82 -8.06 0.90
C GLU A 110 6.35 -8.46 0.88
N LYS A 111 5.54 -7.88 1.78
CA LYS A 111 4.10 -8.22 1.87
C LYS A 111 3.34 -7.94 0.58
N ILE A 112 3.61 -6.79 -0.07
CA ILE A 112 2.99 -6.44 -1.35
C ILE A 112 3.51 -7.34 -2.47
N SER A 113 4.81 -7.63 -2.50
CA SER A 113 5.40 -8.52 -3.52
C SER A 113 4.82 -9.94 -3.44
N ASN A 114 4.69 -10.48 -2.23
CA ASN A 114 4.08 -11.80 -2.00
C ASN A 114 2.60 -11.82 -2.38
N LEU A 115 1.86 -10.75 -2.10
CA LEU A 115 0.48 -10.58 -2.56
C LEU A 115 0.37 -10.57 -4.09
N ILE A 116 1.25 -9.87 -4.80
CA ILE A 116 1.24 -9.85 -6.27
C ILE A 116 1.49 -11.25 -6.84
N VAL A 117 2.51 -11.94 -6.33
CA VAL A 117 2.84 -13.31 -6.75
C VAL A 117 1.69 -14.28 -6.45
N TYR A 118 1.03 -14.12 -5.30
CA TYR A 118 -0.14 -14.89 -4.94
C TYR A 118 -1.31 -14.62 -5.91
N ALA A 119 -1.62 -13.34 -6.15
CA ALA A 119 -2.69 -12.93 -7.06
C ALA A 119 -2.48 -13.51 -8.46
N ASP A 120 -1.27 -13.45 -9.00
CA ASP A 120 -0.92 -14.02 -10.30
C ASP A 120 -1.08 -15.55 -10.32
N ARG A 121 -0.55 -16.25 -9.30
CA ARG A 121 -0.65 -17.72 -9.19
C ARG A 121 -2.09 -18.22 -9.19
N TYR A 122 -2.99 -17.50 -8.51
CA TYR A 122 -4.39 -17.88 -8.36
C TYR A 122 -5.34 -17.15 -9.32
N ASN A 123 -4.80 -16.40 -10.28
CA ASN A 123 -5.56 -15.58 -11.24
C ASN A 123 -6.60 -14.67 -10.54
N LEU A 124 -6.20 -14.04 -9.46
CA LEU A 124 -7.02 -13.09 -8.73
C LEU A 124 -6.73 -11.66 -9.19
N PRO A 125 -7.75 -10.80 -9.28
CA PRO A 125 -7.54 -9.36 -9.39
C PRO A 125 -6.83 -8.84 -8.14
N LEU A 126 -5.98 -7.85 -8.32
CA LEU A 126 -5.24 -7.17 -7.26
C LEU A 126 -5.85 -5.80 -6.99
N LEU A 127 -6.13 -5.50 -5.73
CA LEU A 127 -6.61 -4.20 -5.26
C LEU A 127 -5.63 -3.62 -4.24
N THR A 128 -5.11 -2.42 -4.49
CA THR A 128 -4.18 -1.76 -3.56
C THR A 128 -4.77 -0.44 -3.07
N PHE A 129 -4.78 -0.22 -1.75
CA PHE A 129 -5.09 1.07 -1.14
C PHE A 129 -3.80 1.70 -0.63
N SER A 130 -3.40 2.80 -1.27
CA SER A 130 -2.20 3.55 -0.92
C SER A 130 -2.56 4.66 0.06
N GLY A 131 -1.79 4.73 1.15
CA GLY A 131 -1.84 5.77 2.17
C GLY A 131 -0.47 5.82 2.82
N SER A 132 0.40 6.69 2.30
CA SER A 132 1.80 6.76 2.67
C SER A 132 2.39 8.16 2.55
N GLY A 133 3.27 8.51 3.49
CA GLY A 133 4.17 9.65 3.40
C GLY A 133 5.43 9.39 2.56
N GLY A 134 5.64 8.18 2.02
CA GLY A 134 6.77 7.83 1.16
C GLY A 134 7.59 6.64 1.65
N ALA A 135 8.86 6.60 1.26
CA ALA A 135 9.78 5.53 1.67
C ALA A 135 10.22 5.69 3.14
N ARG A 136 10.50 4.57 3.82
CA ARG A 136 10.96 4.57 5.21
C ARG A 136 12.45 4.88 5.29
N VAL A 137 12.76 6.16 5.50
CA VAL A 137 14.13 6.69 5.52
C VAL A 137 15.04 5.96 6.52
N GLN A 138 14.50 5.49 7.65
CA GLN A 138 15.26 4.76 8.68
C GLN A 138 15.84 3.43 8.18
N GLU A 139 15.25 2.84 7.14
CA GLU A 139 15.74 1.61 6.50
C GLU A 139 16.64 1.90 5.28
N GLY A 140 16.90 3.19 4.98
CA GLY A 140 17.86 3.65 3.99
C GLY A 140 17.60 3.11 2.58
N ILE A 141 18.67 2.63 1.93
CA ILE A 141 18.59 2.12 0.54
C ILE A 141 17.64 0.94 0.39
N TYR A 142 17.43 0.15 1.45
CA TYR A 142 16.54 -1.01 1.39
C TYR A 142 15.09 -0.60 1.21
N ALA A 143 14.66 0.51 1.80
CA ALA A 143 13.33 1.07 1.58
C ALA A 143 13.14 1.53 0.12
N LEU A 144 14.17 2.15 -0.46
CA LEU A 144 14.15 2.57 -1.87
C LEU A 144 14.05 1.37 -2.82
N LEU A 145 14.80 0.30 -2.56
CA LEU A 145 14.79 -0.91 -3.40
C LEU A 145 13.43 -1.62 -3.42
N GLN A 146 12.57 -1.42 -2.40
CA GLN A 146 11.22 -1.99 -2.41
C GLN A 146 10.35 -1.44 -3.54
N MET A 147 10.55 -0.17 -3.94
CA MET A 147 9.86 0.40 -5.12
C MET A 147 10.15 -0.46 -6.35
N SER A 148 11.43 -0.69 -6.63
CA SER A 148 11.87 -1.48 -7.78
C SER A 148 11.37 -2.93 -7.69
N LYS A 149 11.43 -3.54 -6.51
CA LYS A 149 10.98 -4.92 -6.28
C LYS A 149 9.51 -5.09 -6.64
N ILE A 150 8.63 -4.25 -6.09
CA ILE A 150 7.19 -4.32 -6.36
C ILE A 150 6.90 -4.06 -7.85
N CYS A 151 7.53 -3.04 -8.44
CA CYS A 151 7.36 -2.72 -9.85
C CYS A 151 7.77 -3.87 -10.78
N LEU A 152 8.85 -4.59 -10.45
CA LEU A 152 9.30 -5.76 -11.20
C LEU A 152 8.29 -6.91 -11.12
N HIS A 153 7.77 -7.20 -9.93
CA HIS A 153 6.73 -8.23 -9.77
C HIS A 153 5.46 -7.88 -10.57
N LEU A 154 4.97 -6.64 -10.47
CA LEU A 154 3.82 -6.19 -11.27
C LEU A 154 4.07 -6.34 -12.77
N ARG A 155 5.24 -5.90 -13.25
CA ARG A 155 5.62 -6.02 -14.66
C ARG A 155 5.64 -7.48 -15.10
N ASP A 156 6.28 -8.34 -14.33
CA ASP A 156 6.41 -9.76 -14.67
C ASP A 156 5.05 -10.46 -14.75
N CYS A 157 4.14 -10.17 -13.81
CA CYS A 157 2.78 -10.69 -13.83
C CYS A 157 2.02 -10.21 -15.08
N ARG A 158 2.12 -8.93 -15.43
CA ARG A 158 1.49 -8.36 -16.65
C ARG A 158 2.01 -8.99 -17.94
N ILE A 159 3.31 -9.28 -18.02
CA ILE A 159 3.91 -9.92 -19.20
C ILE A 159 3.44 -11.38 -19.33
N LYS A 160 3.35 -12.10 -18.21
CA LYS A 160 2.95 -13.52 -18.19
C LYS A 160 1.45 -13.72 -18.35
N ASN A 161 0.65 -12.80 -17.81
CA ASN A 161 -0.79 -12.90 -17.70
C ASN A 161 -1.44 -11.58 -18.15
N SER A 162 -1.89 -11.54 -19.40
CA SER A 162 -2.58 -10.38 -19.96
C SER A 162 -3.93 -10.08 -19.31
N ARG A 163 -4.44 -10.98 -18.45
CA ARG A 163 -5.67 -10.81 -17.68
C ARG A 163 -5.40 -10.37 -16.24
N PHE A 164 -4.17 -10.05 -15.87
CA PHE A 164 -3.87 -9.56 -14.54
C PHE A 164 -4.41 -8.13 -14.38
N LEU A 165 -5.54 -7.99 -13.66
CA LEU A 165 -6.13 -6.70 -13.32
C LEU A 165 -5.55 -6.20 -12.00
N HIS A 166 -4.95 -5.02 -12.04
CA HIS A 166 -4.55 -4.27 -10.86
C HIS A 166 -5.36 -2.97 -10.77
N ILE A 167 -6.23 -2.88 -9.76
CA ILE A 167 -6.90 -1.64 -9.40
C ILE A 167 -6.08 -0.98 -8.28
N SER A 168 -5.61 0.24 -8.51
CA SER A 168 -4.96 1.03 -7.48
C SER A 168 -5.87 2.13 -6.97
N PHE A 169 -5.92 2.30 -5.66
CA PHE A 169 -6.80 3.23 -4.99
C PHE A 169 -5.97 4.16 -4.09
N ILE A 170 -5.99 5.45 -4.41
CA ILE A 170 -5.20 6.48 -3.71
C ILE A 170 -6.04 7.09 -2.59
N ALA A 171 -5.58 6.92 -1.36
CA ALA A 171 -6.10 7.58 -0.17
C ALA A 171 -5.10 8.62 0.37
N THR A 172 -5.58 9.43 1.32
CA THR A 172 -4.79 10.52 1.89
C THR A 172 -3.93 10.04 3.07
N PRO A 173 -2.68 10.52 3.22
CA PRO A 173 -1.83 11.11 2.17
C PRO A 173 -1.21 10.02 1.29
N THR A 174 -0.87 10.28 0.02
CA THR A 174 -0.02 9.37 -0.78
C THR A 174 1.10 10.13 -1.49
N THR A 175 2.33 9.98 -0.99
CA THR A 175 3.48 10.73 -1.50
C THR A 175 4.73 9.89 -1.76
N GLY A 176 5.71 10.50 -2.44
CA GLY A 176 7.07 9.95 -2.58
C GLY A 176 7.15 8.64 -3.33
N GLY A 177 7.97 7.73 -2.81
CA GLY A 177 8.28 6.45 -3.45
C GLY A 177 7.08 5.53 -3.60
N VAL A 178 6.08 5.61 -2.73
CA VAL A 178 4.85 4.81 -2.85
C VAL A 178 4.06 5.27 -4.07
N LEU A 179 3.78 6.58 -4.16
CA LEU A 179 3.13 7.16 -5.35
C LEU A 179 3.89 6.80 -6.63
N ALA A 180 5.21 6.98 -6.66
CA ALA A 180 6.05 6.73 -7.83
C ALA A 180 6.33 5.23 -8.11
N SER A 181 5.63 4.31 -7.44
CA SER A 181 5.79 2.87 -7.64
C SER A 181 4.45 2.22 -7.99
N PHE A 182 3.99 1.25 -7.20
CA PHE A 182 2.81 0.46 -7.51
C PHE A 182 1.52 1.28 -7.62
N THR A 183 1.41 2.38 -6.88
CA THR A 183 0.22 3.24 -6.91
C THR A 183 -0.10 3.76 -8.32
N MET A 184 0.93 4.18 -9.06
CA MET A 184 0.77 4.70 -10.44
C MET A 184 0.93 3.61 -11.52
N LEU A 185 0.94 2.34 -11.13
CA LEU A 185 1.01 1.18 -12.03
C LEU A 185 -0.27 0.33 -12.00
N GLY A 186 -1.39 0.92 -11.58
CA GLY A 186 -2.73 0.36 -11.76
C GLY A 186 -3.12 0.31 -13.23
N ASP A 187 -3.90 -0.69 -13.62
CA ASP A 187 -4.69 -0.64 -14.86
C ASP A 187 -5.79 0.39 -14.76
N ILE A 188 -6.35 0.54 -13.56
CA ILE A 188 -7.32 1.56 -13.21
C ILE A 188 -6.86 2.17 -11.89
N ILE A 189 -6.69 3.49 -11.89
CA ILE A 189 -6.25 4.31 -10.77
C ILE A 189 -7.44 5.13 -10.30
N LEU A 190 -7.89 4.82 -9.09
CA LEU A 190 -9.02 5.45 -8.42
C LEU A 190 -8.49 6.31 -7.26
N SER A 191 -9.25 7.31 -6.83
CA SER A 191 -8.91 8.11 -5.64
C SER A 191 -10.14 8.53 -4.85
N GLU A 192 -9.98 8.86 -3.57
CA GLU A 192 -11.02 9.59 -2.82
C GLU A 192 -11.00 11.07 -3.21
N PRO A 193 -12.12 11.80 -3.01
CA PRO A 193 -12.10 13.26 -3.11
C PRO A 193 -11.18 13.89 -2.06
N ASP A 194 -10.63 15.06 -2.38
CA ASP A 194 -9.80 15.89 -1.50
C ASP A 194 -8.56 15.17 -0.93
N VAL A 195 -7.99 14.23 -1.69
CA VAL A 195 -6.78 13.50 -1.29
C VAL A 195 -5.53 14.32 -1.58
N TYR A 196 -4.62 14.35 -0.60
CA TYR A 196 -3.30 14.91 -0.75
C TYR A 196 -2.35 13.88 -1.40
N VAL A 197 -1.93 14.17 -2.63
CA VAL A 197 -1.13 13.29 -3.47
C VAL A 197 0.00 14.07 -4.15
N GLY A 198 1.21 13.53 -4.12
CA GLY A 198 2.33 14.17 -4.82
C GLY A 198 3.68 13.52 -4.57
N PHE A 199 4.59 13.64 -5.53
CA PHE A 199 5.91 13.01 -5.40
C PHE A 199 6.74 13.63 -4.26
N ALA A 200 6.88 14.95 -4.24
CA ALA A 200 7.54 15.66 -3.16
C ALA A 200 6.52 16.15 -2.13
N GLY A 201 6.93 16.20 -0.85
CA GLY A 201 6.10 16.82 0.19
C GLY A 201 5.97 18.33 -0.04
N LYS A 202 4.80 18.90 0.29
CA LYS A 202 4.51 20.33 0.17
C LYS A 202 5.62 21.19 0.79
N GLU A 203 6.04 20.84 2.00
CA GLU A 203 7.05 21.60 2.75
C GLU A 203 8.39 21.64 2.02
N LEU A 204 8.78 20.53 1.37
CA LEU A 204 10.01 20.45 0.59
C LEU A 204 9.93 21.31 -0.68
N ILE A 205 8.76 21.33 -1.35
CA ILE A 205 8.56 22.14 -2.56
C ILE A 205 8.62 23.63 -2.19
N GLU A 206 7.94 24.04 -1.12
CA GLU A 206 7.94 25.42 -0.62
C GLU A 206 9.34 25.85 -0.17
N GLU A 207 10.11 24.97 0.45
CA GLU A 207 11.49 25.26 0.84
C GLU A 207 12.39 25.52 -0.37
N ILE A 208 12.21 24.78 -1.48
CA ILE A 208 13.02 24.94 -2.70
C ILE A 208 12.60 26.19 -3.48
N ILE A 209 11.30 26.38 -3.68
CA ILE A 209 10.75 27.42 -4.56
C ILE A 209 10.59 28.77 -3.83
N LYS A 210 10.59 28.77 -2.49
CA LYS A 210 10.38 29.95 -1.62
C LYS A 210 9.05 30.67 -1.87
N VAL A 211 8.04 29.93 -2.30
CA VAL A 211 6.66 30.39 -2.53
C VAL A 211 5.71 29.35 -1.97
N GLU A 212 4.59 29.79 -1.41
CA GLU A 212 3.52 28.89 -0.96
C GLU A 212 2.94 28.10 -2.14
N VAL A 213 2.79 26.80 -1.95
CA VAL A 213 2.23 25.90 -2.97
C VAL A 213 0.73 25.85 -2.77
N ASP A 214 0.01 26.15 -3.86
CA ASP A 214 -1.44 25.98 -3.91
C ASP A 214 -1.80 24.52 -3.57
N PRO A 215 -2.60 24.27 -2.52
CA PRO A 215 -3.05 22.92 -2.17
C PRO A 215 -3.68 22.16 -3.33
N TYR A 216 -4.29 22.85 -4.30
CA TYR A 216 -4.87 22.24 -5.48
C TYR A 216 -3.85 21.43 -6.30
N ILE A 217 -2.59 21.88 -6.37
CA ILE A 217 -1.55 21.23 -7.18
C ILE A 217 -1.32 19.76 -6.74
N GLN A 218 -1.48 19.49 -5.45
CA GLN A 218 -1.28 18.18 -4.84
C GLN A 218 -2.61 17.53 -4.43
N SER A 219 -3.70 17.85 -5.14
CA SER A 219 -5.02 17.26 -4.93
C SER A 219 -5.31 16.12 -5.91
N SER A 220 -6.19 15.20 -5.51
CA SER A 220 -6.81 14.19 -6.38
C SER A 220 -7.47 14.79 -7.61
N GLU A 221 -8.10 15.94 -7.47
CA GLU A 221 -8.83 16.69 -8.49
C GLU A 221 -7.88 17.17 -9.58
N ASN A 222 -6.74 17.75 -9.19
CA ASN A 222 -5.71 18.12 -10.16
C ASN A 222 -5.09 16.89 -10.84
N PHE A 223 -4.90 15.78 -10.11
CA PHE A 223 -4.41 14.54 -10.71
C PHE A 223 -5.40 13.97 -11.75
N TYR A 224 -6.70 14.05 -11.47
CA TYR A 224 -7.76 13.70 -12.40
C TYR A 224 -7.76 14.60 -13.64
N ASP A 225 -7.67 15.92 -13.46
CA ASP A 225 -7.60 16.89 -14.56
C ASP A 225 -6.39 16.67 -15.49
N LYS A 226 -5.30 16.12 -14.95
CA LYS A 226 -4.08 15.77 -15.71
C LYS A 226 -4.11 14.36 -16.29
N GLY A 227 -5.17 13.59 -16.06
CA GLY A 227 -5.33 12.21 -16.53
C GLY A 227 -4.42 11.20 -15.83
N LEU A 228 -3.99 11.48 -14.59
CA LEU A 228 -3.21 10.56 -13.75
C LEU A 228 -4.10 9.66 -12.87
N VAL A 229 -5.35 10.07 -12.65
CA VAL A 229 -6.38 9.31 -11.94
C VAL A 229 -7.55 9.15 -12.89
N ASP A 230 -8.08 7.93 -13.01
CA ASP A 230 -9.17 7.60 -13.92
C ASP A 230 -10.53 8.04 -13.37
N LEU A 231 -10.71 7.96 -12.05
CA LEU A 231 -11.98 8.32 -11.40
C LEU A 231 -11.80 8.67 -9.92
N ILE A 232 -12.48 9.74 -9.50
CA ILE A 232 -12.60 10.13 -8.09
C ILE A 232 -13.90 9.54 -7.53
N LEU A 233 -13.79 8.78 -6.45
CA LEU A 233 -14.86 7.98 -5.88
C LEU A 233 -15.02 8.23 -4.36
N PRO A 234 -16.12 8.87 -3.95
CA PRO A 234 -16.55 8.88 -2.56
C PRO A 234 -16.74 7.45 -2.03
N ARG A 235 -16.42 7.23 -0.74
CA ARG A 235 -16.45 5.90 -0.09
C ARG A 235 -17.73 5.11 -0.34
N ILE A 236 -18.89 5.76 -0.29
CA ILE A 236 -20.20 5.12 -0.48
C ILE A 236 -20.35 4.42 -1.85
N TYR A 237 -19.60 4.85 -2.87
CA TYR A 237 -19.65 4.29 -4.21
C TYR A 237 -18.53 3.30 -4.51
N GLN A 238 -17.47 3.24 -3.68
CA GLN A 238 -16.28 2.46 -3.95
C GLN A 238 -16.60 0.98 -4.19
N ARG A 239 -17.39 0.35 -3.29
CA ARG A 239 -17.77 -1.06 -3.43
C ARG A 239 -18.50 -1.35 -4.73
N GLU A 240 -19.49 -0.54 -5.07
CA GLU A 240 -20.32 -0.76 -6.26
C GLU A 240 -19.50 -0.61 -7.54
N VAL A 241 -18.68 0.45 -7.63
CA VAL A 241 -17.86 0.72 -8.81
C VAL A 241 -16.74 -0.30 -8.96
N ILE A 242 -16.04 -0.65 -7.88
CA ILE A 242 -15.01 -1.70 -7.91
C ILE A 242 -15.64 -3.04 -8.34
N HIS A 243 -16.79 -3.40 -7.79
CA HIS A 243 -17.49 -4.60 -8.23
C HIS A 243 -17.86 -4.58 -9.72
N SER A 244 -18.36 -3.45 -10.24
CA SER A 244 -18.65 -3.30 -11.67
C SER A 244 -17.40 -3.45 -12.54
N ILE A 245 -16.27 -2.86 -12.13
CA ILE A 245 -14.98 -3.02 -12.81
C ILE A 245 -14.57 -4.50 -12.84
N LEU A 246 -14.66 -5.19 -11.70
CA LEU A 246 -14.33 -6.61 -11.60
C LEU A 246 -15.20 -7.47 -12.52
N LEU A 247 -16.51 -7.19 -12.60
CA LEU A 247 -17.43 -7.89 -13.50
C LEU A 247 -17.09 -7.68 -14.98
N LEU A 248 -16.67 -6.47 -15.38
CA LEU A 248 -16.31 -6.16 -16.76
C LEU A 248 -15.02 -6.85 -17.20
N HIS A 249 -14.13 -7.15 -16.24
CA HIS A 249 -12.85 -7.83 -16.49
C HIS A 249 -12.96 -9.37 -16.43
N SER A 250 -14.10 -9.90 -15.97
CA SER A 250 -14.36 -11.33 -15.78
C SER A 250 -14.43 -12.13 -17.08
#